data_AF-A0A0F8XEI2-F1
#
_entry.id   AF-A0A0F8XEI2-F1
#
_cell.length_a   1.000
_cell.length_b   1.000
_cell.length_c   1.000
_cell.angle_alpha   90.00
_cell.angle_beta   90.00
_cell.angle_gamma   90.00
#
_symmetry.space_group_name_H-M   'P 1'
#
loop_
_entity.id
_entity.type
_entity.pdbx_description
1 polymer ?
#
loop_
_entity_poly.entity_id
_entity_poly.type
_entity_poly.pdbx_seq_one_letter_code
_entity_poly.pdbx_strand_id
1 'polypeptide(L)'
;MANYSDDGGRTWTDPLPLKCQDGENLLGSDTPQLVRLPSGNLGMALRGKVTPGKESGYFDKFFESPFHVSTDEGKSWSSPGVFINPSNVYTRGESSSVDGLLCLSDGRLVMPFDRVFGPTPRQEKGWNETLFGEGMATGWASKASFCYAYYSDDEGQSWHRSRNEVHACLDKGMGGSFPMGEPAIAELADGRLILIAWTPLGRMFRSYSTDRGETWLEAEPTDLAVRIGGALSLRRIPGSDDLLIIWCQLSRFESMLGLNRHRLTCAISKDAGVT
;
A
#
# COMPACT_ATOMS: atom_id res chain seq x y z
N MET A 1 12.55 14.42 2.18
CA MET A 1 13.69 14.57 3.10
C MET A 1 14.03 13.20 3.66
N ALA A 2 15.27 12.95 4.05
CA ALA A 2 15.70 11.75 4.75
C ALA A 2 16.60 12.10 5.94
N ASN A 3 16.53 11.28 6.97
CA ASN A 3 17.42 11.32 8.12
C ASN A 3 18.15 9.98 8.14
N TYR A 4 19.42 9.96 8.53
CA TYR A 4 20.24 8.76 8.56
C TYR A 4 20.65 8.44 9.99
N SER A 5 20.78 7.14 10.29
CA SER A 5 21.28 6.64 11.57
C SER A 5 22.27 5.51 11.29
N ASP A 6 23.39 5.52 11.99
CA ASP A 6 24.45 4.51 11.97
C ASP A 6 24.56 3.73 13.29
N ASP A 7 23.69 4.04 14.25
CA ASP A 7 23.73 3.50 15.62
C ASP A 7 22.47 2.71 16.01
N GLY A 8 21.73 2.22 15.02
CA GLY A 8 20.49 1.45 15.22
C GLY A 8 19.29 2.33 15.59
N GLY A 9 19.25 3.58 15.11
CA GLY A 9 18.13 4.49 15.29
C GLY A 9 18.14 5.26 16.61
N ARG A 10 19.25 5.26 17.37
CA ARG A 10 19.37 5.99 18.64
C ARG A 10 19.59 7.47 18.38
N THR A 11 20.43 7.80 17.40
CA THR A 11 20.65 9.17 16.91
C THR A 11 20.39 9.24 15.42
N TRP A 12 20.07 10.46 14.96
CA TRP A 12 19.72 10.74 13.57
C TRP A 12 20.39 12.03 13.13
N THR A 13 20.79 12.08 11.86
CA THR A 13 21.21 13.34 11.23
C THR A 13 20.03 14.32 11.17
N ASP A 14 20.35 15.60 10.99
CA ASP A 14 19.37 16.58 10.52
C ASP A 14 18.73 16.10 9.20
N PRO A 15 17.49 16.52 8.91
CA PRO A 15 16.80 16.15 7.68
C PRO A 15 17.53 16.73 6.47
N LEU A 16 17.87 15.86 5.52
CA LEU A 16 18.51 16.20 4.26
C LEU A 16 17.53 16.06 3.09
N PRO A 17 17.59 16.95 2.08
CA PRO A 17 16.84 16.75 0.85
C PRO A 17 17.37 15.51 0.11
N LEU A 18 16.46 14.70 -0.43
CA LEU A 18 16.85 13.63 -1.33
C LEU A 18 17.16 14.24 -2.70
N LYS A 19 18.24 13.78 -3.32
CA LYS A 19 18.76 14.34 -4.57
C LYS A 19 18.75 13.31 -5.69
N CYS A 20 18.40 13.75 -6.89
CA CYS A 20 18.62 13.00 -8.10
C CYS A 20 20.10 13.08 -8.52
N GLN A 21 20.54 12.17 -9.39
CA GLN A 21 21.90 12.14 -9.96
C GLN A 21 22.25 13.41 -10.76
N ASP A 22 21.25 14.12 -11.27
CA ASP A 22 21.38 15.42 -11.93
C ASP A 22 21.54 16.60 -10.94
N GLY A 23 21.49 16.35 -9.63
CA GLY A 23 21.60 17.35 -8.56
C GLY A 23 20.28 18.02 -8.15
N GLU A 24 19.20 17.77 -8.90
CA GLU A 24 17.88 18.28 -8.56
C GLU A 24 17.30 17.58 -7.33
N ASN A 25 16.29 18.20 -6.71
CA ASN A 25 15.57 17.53 -5.64
C ASN A 25 14.78 16.35 -6.20
N LEU A 26 14.88 15.20 -5.54
CA LEU A 26 13.98 14.10 -5.81
C LEU A 26 12.58 14.48 -5.33
N LEU A 27 11.65 14.58 -6.27
CA LEU A 27 10.27 14.93 -6.00
C LEU A 27 9.40 13.67 -6.04
N GLY A 28 8.58 13.52 -5.02
CA GLY A 28 7.48 12.56 -4.99
C GLY A 28 6.43 13.07 -4.03
N SER A 29 5.28 12.40 -4.02
CA SER A 29 4.31 12.67 -2.97
C SER A 29 4.71 11.94 -1.68
N ASP A 30 3.71 11.65 -0.86
CA ASP A 30 3.85 10.94 0.40
C ASP A 30 4.19 9.44 0.21
N THR A 31 4.40 8.76 1.33
CA THR A 31 4.59 7.29 1.41
C THR A 31 5.82 6.75 0.65
N PRO A 32 7.05 7.23 0.94
CA PRO A 32 8.26 6.61 0.40
C PRO A 32 8.39 5.16 0.89
N GLN A 33 8.76 4.25 0.00
CA GLN A 33 8.93 2.83 0.30
C GLN A 33 10.27 2.37 -0.20
N LEU A 34 11.14 2.01 0.75
CA LEU A 34 12.54 1.70 0.51
C LEU A 34 12.75 0.19 0.59
N VAL A 35 13.50 -0.36 -0.35
CA VAL A 35 13.88 -1.77 -0.38
C VAL A 35 15.34 -1.92 -0.81
N ARG A 36 16.01 -2.96 -0.33
CA ARG A 36 17.32 -3.36 -0.87
C ARG A 36 17.11 -4.36 -2.00
N LEU A 37 17.75 -4.11 -3.13
CA LEU A 37 17.68 -4.91 -4.35
C LEU A 37 18.68 -6.06 -4.31
N PRO A 38 18.48 -7.14 -5.11
CA PRO A 38 19.42 -8.25 -5.19
C PRO A 38 20.86 -7.83 -5.54
N SER A 39 21.02 -6.79 -6.36
CA SER A 39 22.31 -6.17 -6.70
C SER A 39 23.02 -5.48 -5.53
N GLY A 40 22.34 -5.30 -4.40
CA GLY A 40 22.81 -4.52 -3.26
C GLY A 40 22.42 -3.05 -3.32
N ASN A 41 21.92 -2.56 -4.46
CA ASN A 41 21.42 -1.20 -4.62
C ASN A 41 20.16 -0.95 -3.76
N LEU A 42 19.78 0.32 -3.58
CA LEU A 42 18.52 0.69 -2.96
C LEU A 42 17.47 1.04 -4.02
N GLY A 43 16.27 0.50 -3.88
CA GLY A 43 15.10 0.88 -4.65
C GLY A 43 14.13 1.69 -3.79
N MET A 44 13.56 2.75 -4.34
CA MET A 44 12.54 3.54 -3.67
C MET A 44 11.35 3.82 -4.58
N ALA A 45 10.17 3.36 -4.15
CA ALA A 45 8.90 3.76 -4.74
C ALA A 45 8.35 4.97 -4.00
N LEU A 46 7.78 5.92 -4.75
CA LEU A 46 7.06 7.07 -4.23
C LEU A 46 5.62 6.99 -4.72
N ARG A 47 4.66 7.44 -3.91
CA ARG A 47 3.28 7.61 -4.41
C ARG A 47 3.19 8.92 -5.17
N GLY A 48 2.59 8.90 -6.35
CA GLY A 48 2.24 10.10 -7.10
C GLY A 48 3.44 10.86 -7.70
N LYS A 49 3.34 11.14 -9.00
CA LYS A 49 4.23 12.06 -9.69
C LYS A 49 3.97 13.49 -9.23
N VAL A 50 5.04 14.20 -8.89
CA VAL A 50 4.99 15.64 -8.62
C VAL A 50 5.63 16.39 -9.79
N THR A 51 4.88 17.31 -10.38
CA THR A 51 5.38 18.20 -11.44
C THR A 51 5.66 19.57 -10.85
N PRO A 52 6.91 20.07 -10.89
CA PRO A 52 7.25 21.41 -10.42
C PRO A 52 6.35 22.49 -11.03
N GLY A 53 5.92 23.45 -10.20
CA GLY A 53 5.12 24.60 -10.66
C GLY A 53 3.67 24.30 -11.03
N LYS A 54 3.23 23.04 -10.95
CA LYS A 54 1.83 22.66 -11.14
C LYS A 54 1.23 22.28 -9.78
N GLU A 55 0.22 23.03 -9.34
CA GLU A 55 -0.64 22.54 -8.27
C GLU A 55 -1.29 21.24 -8.73
N SER A 56 -0.90 20.14 -8.10
CA SER A 56 -1.54 18.85 -8.30
C SER A 56 -2.77 18.82 -7.41
N GLY A 57 -3.95 18.63 -8.02
CA GLY A 57 -5.14 18.31 -7.27
C GLY A 57 -4.90 17.06 -6.43
N TYR A 58 -5.63 16.88 -5.33
CA TYR A 58 -5.48 15.69 -4.49
C TYR A 58 -5.58 14.39 -5.31
N PHE A 59 -6.46 14.36 -6.33
CA PHE A 59 -6.61 13.22 -7.23
C PHE A 59 -5.46 13.06 -8.25
N ASP A 60 -4.75 14.14 -8.60
CA ASP A 60 -3.59 14.09 -9.51
C ASP A 60 -2.42 13.26 -8.94
N LYS A 61 -2.43 13.01 -7.63
CA LYS A 61 -1.42 12.24 -6.91
C LYS A 61 -1.63 10.72 -6.99
N PHE A 62 -2.77 10.25 -7.53
CA PHE A 62 -3.17 8.83 -7.61
C PHE A 62 -3.02 8.22 -9.01
N PHE A 63 -2.09 8.73 -9.81
CA PHE A 63 -1.98 8.30 -11.21
C PHE A 63 -0.69 7.58 -11.53
N GLU A 64 0.42 7.95 -10.91
CA GLU A 64 1.73 7.45 -11.32
C GLU A 64 2.65 7.36 -10.11
N SER A 65 3.13 6.17 -9.79
CA SER A 65 4.09 5.91 -8.71
C SER A 65 5.47 5.71 -9.34
N PRO A 66 6.39 6.68 -9.24
CA PRO A 66 7.74 6.50 -9.74
C PRO A 66 8.58 5.63 -8.80
N PHE A 67 9.44 4.83 -9.40
CA PHE A 67 10.46 4.01 -8.77
C PHE A 67 11.84 4.54 -9.15
N HIS A 68 12.69 4.73 -8.15
CA HIS A 68 14.04 5.25 -8.30
C HIS A 68 15.04 4.29 -7.70
N VAL A 69 16.23 4.20 -8.31
CA VAL A 69 17.33 3.37 -7.83
C VAL A 69 18.47 4.26 -7.37
N SER A 70 19.09 3.90 -6.25
CA SER A 70 20.34 4.48 -5.75
C SER A 70 21.42 3.40 -5.70
N THR A 71 22.59 3.73 -6.24
CA THR A 71 23.79 2.88 -6.25
C THR A 71 24.84 3.33 -5.23
N ASP A 72 24.52 4.33 -4.41
CA ASP A 72 25.43 5.02 -3.50
C ASP A 72 24.86 5.17 -2.08
N GLU A 73 24.07 4.18 -1.65
CA GLU A 73 23.43 4.10 -0.33
C GLU A 73 22.52 5.31 -0.01
N GLY A 74 21.75 5.74 -1.01
CA GLY A 74 20.71 6.77 -0.87
C GLY A 74 21.19 8.21 -1.01
N LYS A 75 22.48 8.43 -1.31
CA LYS A 75 23.05 9.77 -1.53
C LYS A 75 22.47 10.42 -2.78
N SER A 76 22.30 9.66 -3.85
CA SER A 76 21.66 10.10 -5.09
C SER A 76 20.74 9.03 -5.68
N TRP A 77 19.74 9.48 -6.42
CA TRP A 77 18.67 8.64 -7.00
C TRP A 77 18.58 8.80 -8.51
N SER A 78 18.23 7.73 -9.22
CA SER A 78 18.09 7.74 -10.67
C SER A 78 17.09 8.80 -11.16
N SER A 79 17.42 9.44 -12.28
CA SER A 79 16.56 10.46 -12.93
C SER A 79 16.58 10.25 -14.45
N PRO A 80 15.42 10.09 -15.12
CA PRO A 80 14.09 9.97 -14.52
C PRO A 80 13.91 8.63 -13.77
N GLY A 81 12.91 8.56 -12.88
CA GLY A 81 12.43 7.29 -12.33
C GLY A 81 11.62 6.48 -13.34
N VAL A 82 11.45 5.19 -13.08
CA VAL A 82 10.58 4.28 -13.84
C VAL A 82 9.18 4.29 -13.22
N PHE A 83 8.12 4.48 -14.00
CA PHE A 83 6.76 4.43 -13.46
C PHE A 83 6.29 2.99 -13.29
N ILE A 84 5.91 2.62 -12.07
CA ILE A 84 5.35 1.30 -11.73
C ILE A 84 4.00 1.12 -12.43
N ASN A 85 3.15 2.15 -12.37
CA ASN A 85 1.84 2.19 -12.97
C ASN A 85 1.71 3.40 -13.92
N PRO A 86 2.22 3.32 -15.15
CA PRO A 86 2.15 4.43 -16.09
C PRO A 86 0.69 4.82 -16.38
N SER A 87 0.42 6.13 -16.45
CA SER A 87 -0.94 6.66 -16.59
C SER A 87 -1.60 6.22 -17.91
N ASN A 88 -2.77 5.60 -17.79
CA ASN A 88 -3.68 5.25 -18.87
C ASN A 88 -5.12 5.14 -18.32
N VAL A 89 -6.09 4.86 -19.19
CA VAL A 89 -7.51 4.81 -18.80
C VAL A 89 -7.82 3.74 -17.73
N TYR A 90 -7.02 2.67 -17.69
CA TYR A 90 -7.17 1.55 -16.74
C TYR A 90 -6.45 1.82 -15.42
N THR A 91 -5.36 2.60 -15.42
CA THR A 91 -4.58 2.94 -14.22
C THR A 91 -5.05 4.24 -13.53
N ARG A 92 -6.16 4.81 -14.01
CA ARG A 92 -6.86 5.92 -13.34
C ARG A 92 -7.41 5.47 -11.99
N GLY A 93 -6.95 6.13 -10.91
CA GLY A 93 -7.42 5.92 -9.53
C GLY A 93 -6.66 4.86 -8.76
N GLU A 94 -5.49 4.45 -9.24
CA GLU A 94 -4.61 3.50 -8.55
C GLU A 94 -3.77 4.19 -7.47
N SER A 95 -3.73 3.63 -6.28
CA SER A 95 -2.83 4.04 -5.21
C SER A 95 -1.96 2.87 -4.81
N SER A 96 -0.67 3.12 -4.60
CA SER A 96 0.13 2.23 -3.77
C SER A 96 -0.34 2.32 -2.32
N SER A 97 -0.24 1.20 -1.61
CA SER A 97 -0.47 1.16 -0.15
C SER A 97 0.78 1.59 0.59
N VAL A 98 0.67 2.02 1.85
CA VAL A 98 1.83 2.41 2.66
C VAL A 98 2.64 1.17 3.05
N ASP A 99 3.98 1.26 3.02
CA ASP A 99 4.88 0.18 3.47
C ASP A 99 4.60 -1.18 2.78
N GLY A 100 4.37 -1.15 1.46
CA GLY A 100 3.98 -2.31 0.67
C GLY A 100 5.08 -2.93 -0.19
N LEU A 101 6.11 -2.18 -0.57
CA LEU A 101 7.17 -2.65 -1.47
C LEU A 101 8.03 -3.72 -0.80
N LEU A 102 8.13 -4.87 -1.45
CA LEU A 102 8.90 -6.03 -1.00
C LEU A 102 9.86 -6.49 -2.09
N CYS A 103 11.01 -7.01 -1.66
CA CYS A 103 11.88 -7.86 -2.45
C CYS A 103 11.70 -9.29 -1.91
N LEU A 104 11.19 -10.18 -2.76
CA LEU A 104 10.99 -11.59 -2.42
C LEU A 104 12.32 -12.33 -2.28
N SER A 105 12.29 -13.50 -1.66
CA SER A 105 13.47 -14.35 -1.46
C SER A 105 14.20 -14.74 -2.76
N ASP A 106 13.47 -14.75 -3.88
CA ASP A 106 14.00 -15.03 -5.22
C ASP A 106 14.42 -13.77 -6.01
N GLY A 107 14.30 -12.58 -5.40
CA GLY A 107 14.71 -11.31 -5.96
C GLY A 107 13.65 -10.54 -6.75
N ARG A 108 12.45 -11.10 -6.98
CA ARG A 108 11.34 -10.34 -7.58
C ARG A 108 10.88 -9.24 -6.63
N LEU A 109 10.61 -8.06 -7.17
CA LEU A 109 9.94 -6.99 -6.44
C LEU A 109 8.43 -7.16 -6.54
N VAL A 110 7.70 -6.91 -5.46
CA VAL A 110 6.23 -6.90 -5.45
C VAL A 110 5.75 -5.70 -4.64
N MET A 111 4.76 -4.98 -5.17
CA MET A 111 4.19 -3.81 -4.54
C MET A 111 2.65 -3.84 -4.61
N PRO A 112 1.94 -3.79 -3.47
CA PRO A 112 0.50 -3.81 -3.43
C PRO A 112 -0.10 -2.46 -3.83
N PHE A 113 -1.17 -2.53 -4.61
CA PHE A 113 -1.98 -1.40 -5.05
C PHE A 113 -3.45 -1.66 -4.76
N ASP A 114 -4.20 -0.59 -4.53
CA ASP A 114 -5.64 -0.59 -4.68
C ASP A 114 -6.06 0.37 -5.80
N ARG A 115 -7.26 0.17 -6.33
CA ARG A 115 -7.87 1.10 -7.27
C ARG A 115 -9.21 1.54 -6.75
N VAL A 116 -9.37 2.86 -6.61
CA VAL A 116 -10.63 3.49 -6.22
C VAL A 116 -11.41 3.92 -7.46
N PHE A 117 -12.68 3.56 -7.54
CA PHE A 117 -13.58 3.95 -8.63
C PHE A 117 -14.98 4.29 -8.11
N GLY A 118 -15.75 5.04 -8.90
CA GLY A 118 -17.12 5.42 -8.54
C GLY A 118 -17.54 6.76 -9.16
N PRO A 119 -18.81 7.13 -9.00
CA PRO A 119 -19.39 8.29 -9.67
C PRO A 119 -18.70 9.60 -9.26
N THR A 120 -18.63 10.58 -10.16
CA THR A 120 -18.23 11.94 -9.81
C THR A 120 -19.19 12.46 -8.72
N PRO A 121 -18.69 12.91 -7.56
CA PRO A 121 -19.55 13.49 -6.53
C PRO A 121 -20.32 14.71 -7.06
N ARG A 122 -21.55 14.91 -6.61
CA ARG A 122 -22.35 16.10 -6.96
C ARG A 122 -21.79 17.38 -6.36
N GLN A 123 -21.03 17.27 -5.26
CA GLN A 123 -20.28 18.37 -4.65
C GLN A 123 -18.80 17.96 -4.57
N GLU A 124 -17.92 18.72 -5.23
CA GLU A 124 -16.48 18.43 -5.28
C GLU A 124 -15.71 18.86 -4.01
N LYS A 125 -16.29 19.78 -3.21
CA LYS A 125 -15.65 20.36 -2.03
C LYS A 125 -16.49 20.09 -0.79
N GLY A 126 -15.85 19.48 0.20
CA GLY A 126 -16.47 19.12 1.46
C GLY A 126 -16.30 17.63 1.70
N TRP A 127 -15.14 17.25 2.22
CA TRP A 127 -15.00 15.92 2.82
C TRP A 127 -15.88 15.79 4.07
N ASN A 128 -16.49 16.89 4.54
CA ASN A 128 -17.34 16.97 5.71
C ASN A 128 -18.81 17.11 5.27
N GLU A 129 -19.61 16.09 5.53
CA GLU A 129 -21.07 16.11 5.35
C GLU A 129 -21.73 16.14 6.73
N THR A 130 -22.82 16.90 6.89
CA THR A 130 -23.60 16.81 8.11
C THR A 130 -24.61 15.67 7.99
N LEU A 131 -24.33 14.54 8.64
CA LEU A 131 -25.25 13.41 8.73
C LEU A 131 -25.81 13.36 10.15
N PHE A 132 -27.13 13.28 10.30
CA PHE A 132 -27.81 13.22 11.60
C PHE A 132 -27.47 14.37 12.57
N GLY A 133 -27.11 15.55 12.04
CA GLY A 133 -26.72 16.70 12.85
C GLY A 133 -25.24 16.77 13.22
N GLU A 134 -24.43 15.79 12.80
CA GLU A 134 -22.99 15.73 13.07
C GLU A 134 -22.17 15.86 11.78
N GLY A 135 -21.05 16.61 11.85
CA GLY A 135 -20.11 16.72 10.74
C GLY A 135 -19.27 15.45 10.61
N MET A 136 -19.41 14.76 9.47
CA MET A 136 -18.81 13.46 9.18
C MET A 136 -17.85 13.57 8.00
N ALA A 137 -16.65 13.03 8.15
CA ALA A 137 -15.72 12.90 7.03
C ALA A 137 -16.18 11.76 6.08
N THR A 138 -16.71 12.05 4.90
CA THR A 138 -17.38 11.05 4.02
C THR A 138 -16.76 10.85 2.64
N GLY A 139 -15.72 11.59 2.24
CA GLY A 139 -15.43 11.69 0.79
C GLY A 139 -14.88 10.43 0.08
N TRP A 140 -14.88 9.27 0.74
CA TRP A 140 -14.65 7.96 0.12
C TRP A 140 -15.89 7.05 0.14
N ALA A 141 -16.96 7.43 0.84
CA ALA A 141 -18.13 6.59 1.11
C ALA A 141 -18.94 6.23 -0.16
N SER A 142 -18.81 7.02 -1.23
CA SER A 142 -19.46 6.76 -2.51
C SER A 142 -18.58 6.00 -3.51
N LYS A 143 -17.37 5.60 -3.11
CA LYS A 143 -16.40 4.91 -3.96
C LYS A 143 -16.29 3.44 -3.56
N ALA A 144 -16.02 2.60 -4.55
CA ALA A 144 -15.63 1.21 -4.37
C ALA A 144 -14.14 1.06 -4.69
N SER A 145 -13.54 -0.03 -4.20
CA SER A 145 -12.15 -0.35 -4.44
C SER A 145 -11.89 -1.85 -4.50
N PHE A 146 -10.79 -2.22 -5.13
CA PHE A 146 -10.25 -3.57 -5.14
C PHE A 146 -8.72 -3.51 -5.12
N CYS A 147 -8.09 -4.60 -4.69
CA CYS A 147 -6.65 -4.71 -4.51
C CYS A 147 -6.00 -5.58 -5.60
N TYR A 148 -4.71 -5.40 -5.82
CA TYR A 148 -3.83 -6.26 -6.63
C TYR A 148 -2.38 -5.85 -6.35
N ALA A 149 -1.42 -6.34 -7.14
CA ALA A 149 -0.03 -5.91 -7.05
C ALA A 149 0.54 -5.52 -8.42
N TYR A 150 1.63 -4.77 -8.38
CA TYR A 150 2.62 -4.74 -9.46
C TYR A 150 3.84 -5.53 -9.03
N TYR A 151 4.54 -6.14 -9.98
CA TYR A 151 5.77 -6.88 -9.74
C TYR A 151 6.82 -6.59 -10.81
N SER A 152 8.10 -6.80 -10.47
CA SER A 152 9.24 -6.62 -11.36
C SER A 152 10.26 -7.74 -11.14
N ASP A 153 10.77 -8.30 -12.24
CA ASP A 153 11.80 -9.35 -12.25
C ASP A 153 13.19 -8.81 -12.66
N ASP A 154 13.32 -7.50 -12.88
CA ASP A 154 14.52 -6.85 -13.43
C ASP A 154 14.99 -5.66 -12.55
N GLU A 155 14.80 -5.79 -11.24
CA GLU A 155 15.15 -4.77 -10.23
C GLU A 155 14.46 -3.41 -10.43
N GLY A 156 13.24 -3.43 -10.94
CA GLY A 156 12.39 -2.26 -11.12
C GLY A 156 12.63 -1.48 -12.41
N GLN A 157 13.37 -2.06 -13.37
CA GLN A 157 13.53 -1.50 -14.72
C GLN A 157 12.23 -1.59 -15.54
N SER A 158 11.43 -2.63 -15.31
CA SER A 158 10.08 -2.78 -15.84
C SER A 158 9.13 -3.39 -14.80
N TRP A 159 7.84 -3.07 -14.93
CA TRP A 159 6.80 -3.49 -13.98
C TRP A 159 5.61 -4.09 -14.71
N HIS A 160 5.03 -5.13 -14.10
CA HIS A 160 3.88 -5.85 -14.59
C HIS A 160 2.78 -5.87 -13.52
N ARG A 161 1.53 -5.67 -13.94
CA ARG A 161 0.38 -5.76 -13.04
C ARG A 161 -0.06 -7.22 -12.86
N SER A 162 -0.57 -7.58 -11.68
CA SER A 162 -1.33 -8.82 -11.51
C SER A 162 -2.44 -8.94 -12.56
N ARG A 163 -2.72 -10.17 -12.98
CA ARG A 163 -3.70 -10.51 -14.02
C ARG A 163 -5.15 -10.45 -13.53
N ASN A 164 -5.37 -10.40 -12.21
CA ASN A 164 -6.69 -10.26 -11.61
C ASN A 164 -6.68 -9.36 -10.36
N GLU A 165 -7.87 -9.00 -9.92
CA GLU A 165 -8.15 -8.17 -8.75
C GLU A 165 -8.66 -8.99 -7.56
N VAL A 166 -8.52 -8.43 -6.37
CA VAL A 166 -8.99 -8.98 -5.10
C VAL A 166 -10.02 -8.05 -4.48
N HIS A 167 -11.18 -8.60 -4.15
CA HIS A 167 -12.24 -7.96 -3.39
C HIS A 167 -12.90 -9.01 -2.48
N ALA A 168 -13.60 -8.56 -1.45
CA ALA A 168 -14.24 -9.47 -0.51
C ALA A 168 -15.58 -9.95 -1.08
N CYS A 169 -15.87 -11.25 -0.99
CA CYS A 169 -17.15 -11.83 -1.38
C CYS A 169 -17.82 -12.46 -0.16
N LEU A 170 -19.14 -12.29 -0.05
CA LEU A 170 -19.95 -13.05 0.89
C LEU A 170 -20.71 -14.16 0.16
N ASP A 171 -20.82 -15.33 0.79
CA ASP A 171 -21.55 -16.48 0.27
C ASP A 171 -21.16 -16.84 -1.17
N LYS A 172 -19.84 -16.90 -1.45
CA LYS A 172 -19.28 -17.15 -2.79
C LYS A 172 -19.81 -16.19 -3.86
N GLY A 173 -20.01 -14.93 -3.47
CA GLY A 173 -20.52 -13.84 -4.30
C GLY A 173 -22.04 -13.69 -4.29
N MET A 174 -22.81 -14.65 -3.77
CA MET A 174 -24.28 -14.51 -3.66
C MET A 174 -24.69 -13.42 -2.67
N GLY A 175 -23.90 -13.22 -1.61
CA GLY A 175 -24.09 -12.17 -0.62
C GLY A 175 -23.51 -10.81 -1.05
N GLY A 176 -22.97 -10.74 -2.27
CA GLY A 176 -22.38 -9.54 -2.87
C GLY A 176 -20.87 -9.45 -2.77
N SER A 177 -20.34 -8.47 -3.50
CA SER A 177 -18.93 -8.09 -3.57
C SER A 177 -18.70 -6.79 -2.81
N PHE A 178 -17.68 -6.77 -1.96
CA PHE A 178 -17.37 -5.66 -1.06
C PHE A 178 -15.94 -5.16 -1.31
N PRO A 179 -15.72 -3.84 -1.18
CA PRO A 179 -14.43 -3.27 -1.47
C PRO A 179 -13.34 -3.74 -0.50
N MET A 180 -12.15 -3.89 -1.04
CA MET A 180 -10.89 -4.04 -0.31
C MET A 180 -10.00 -2.86 -0.66
N GLY A 181 -9.25 -2.33 0.31
CA GLY A 181 -8.36 -1.18 0.10
C GLY A 181 -7.19 -1.15 1.07
N GLU A 182 -6.20 -0.32 0.75
CA GLU A 182 -4.88 -0.23 1.41
C GLU A 182 -4.25 -1.62 1.75
N PRO A 183 -4.09 -2.51 0.76
CA PRO A 183 -3.51 -3.84 0.96
C PRO A 183 -2.04 -3.82 1.43
N ALA A 184 -1.69 -4.72 2.34
CA ALA A 184 -0.30 -5.12 2.56
C ALA A 184 -0.05 -6.53 2.04
N ILE A 185 1.18 -6.80 1.61
CA ILE A 185 1.64 -8.11 1.17
C ILE A 185 2.76 -8.60 2.09
N ALA A 186 2.90 -9.92 2.23
CA ALA A 186 4.12 -10.55 2.74
C ALA A 186 4.39 -11.88 2.01
N GLU A 187 5.67 -12.27 1.96
CA GLU A 187 6.09 -13.59 1.50
C GLU A 187 6.01 -14.60 2.66
N LEU A 188 5.37 -15.74 2.41
CA LEU A 188 5.23 -16.84 3.35
C LEU A 188 6.46 -17.76 3.26
N ALA A 189 6.65 -18.60 4.28
CA ALA A 189 7.75 -19.56 4.33
C ALA A 189 7.77 -20.57 3.18
N ASP A 190 6.60 -20.89 2.63
CA ASP A 190 6.43 -21.81 1.49
C ASP A 190 6.52 -21.12 0.12
N GLY A 191 6.88 -19.82 0.08
CA GLY A 191 7.04 -19.04 -1.15
C GLY A 191 5.73 -18.48 -1.71
N ARG A 192 4.58 -18.79 -1.12
CA ARG A 192 3.33 -18.09 -1.45
C ARG A 192 3.37 -16.65 -0.96
N LEU A 193 2.54 -15.79 -1.56
CA LEU A 193 2.29 -14.45 -1.03
C LEU A 193 0.94 -14.42 -0.32
N ILE A 194 0.86 -13.65 0.76
CA ILE A 194 -0.39 -13.26 1.39
C ILE A 194 -0.63 -11.77 1.11
N LEU A 195 -1.84 -11.41 0.72
CA LEU A 195 -2.35 -10.04 0.67
C LEU A 195 -3.43 -9.90 1.73
N ILE A 196 -3.36 -8.88 2.58
CA ILE A 196 -4.41 -8.57 3.56
C ILE A 196 -4.82 -7.10 3.42
N ALA A 197 -6.11 -6.82 3.50
CA ALA A 197 -6.66 -5.47 3.32
C ALA A 197 -7.86 -5.20 4.22
N TRP A 198 -8.16 -3.93 4.48
CA TRP A 198 -9.38 -3.57 5.21
C TRP A 198 -10.62 -3.75 4.33
N THR A 199 -11.77 -3.96 4.99
CA THR A 199 -13.08 -4.02 4.31
C THR A 199 -14.12 -3.24 5.12
N PRO A 200 -15.25 -2.81 4.50
CA PRO A 200 -16.38 -2.23 5.22
C PRO A 200 -17.12 -3.25 6.10
N LEU A 201 -16.79 -4.54 6.01
CA LEU A 201 -17.45 -5.63 6.74
C LEU A 201 -17.00 -5.72 8.22
N GLY A 202 -16.15 -4.80 8.68
CA GLY A 202 -15.67 -4.73 10.07
C GLY A 202 -14.53 -5.69 10.39
N ARG A 203 -14.00 -6.38 9.39
CA ARG A 203 -12.84 -7.29 9.51
C ARG A 203 -11.94 -7.20 8.29
N MET A 204 -10.68 -7.54 8.45
CA MET A 204 -9.76 -7.69 7.32
C MET A 204 -10.07 -8.97 6.55
N PHE A 205 -9.82 -8.92 5.24
CA PHE A 205 -9.87 -10.09 4.37
C PHE A 205 -8.47 -10.34 3.83
N ARG A 206 -8.12 -11.62 3.66
CA ARG A 206 -6.84 -12.06 3.09
C ARG A 206 -7.04 -12.82 1.79
N SER A 207 -6.08 -12.76 0.90
CA SER A 207 -5.99 -13.58 -0.31
C SER A 207 -4.56 -14.09 -0.45
N TYR A 208 -4.40 -15.22 -1.12
CA TYR A 208 -3.09 -15.82 -1.37
C TYR A 208 -2.76 -15.79 -2.87
N SER A 209 -1.47 -15.69 -3.18
CA SER A 209 -0.92 -15.93 -4.51
C SER A 209 0.07 -17.08 -4.45
N THR A 210 -0.07 -18.02 -5.39
CA THR A 210 0.85 -19.17 -5.57
C THR A 210 1.79 -19.01 -6.76
N ASP A 211 1.66 -17.91 -7.50
CA ASP A 211 2.41 -17.60 -8.71
C ASP A 211 3.11 -16.24 -8.59
N ARG A 212 3.68 -15.98 -7.39
CA ARG A 212 4.56 -14.83 -7.12
C ARG A 212 3.90 -13.47 -7.43
N GLY A 213 2.60 -13.34 -7.14
CA GLY A 213 1.82 -12.12 -7.30
C GLY A 213 1.20 -11.92 -8.69
N GLU A 214 1.33 -12.89 -9.60
CA GLU A 214 0.71 -12.80 -10.93
C GLU A 214 -0.81 -12.96 -10.88
N THR A 215 -1.31 -13.85 -10.02
CA THR A 215 -2.74 -14.01 -9.73
C THR A 215 -2.99 -14.17 -8.24
N TRP A 216 -4.22 -13.86 -7.83
CA TRP A 216 -4.68 -13.93 -6.46
C TRP A 216 -5.92 -14.81 -6.35
N LEU A 217 -6.00 -15.62 -5.29
CA LEU A 217 -7.15 -16.47 -4.98
C LEU A 217 -8.32 -15.67 -4.39
N GLU A 218 -9.48 -16.31 -4.24
CA GLU A 218 -10.64 -15.72 -3.57
C GLU A 218 -10.26 -15.21 -2.17
N ALA A 219 -10.75 -14.04 -1.79
CA ALA A 219 -10.46 -13.45 -0.50
C ALA A 219 -11.30 -14.09 0.61
N GLU A 220 -10.65 -14.46 1.71
CA GLU A 220 -11.26 -15.09 2.88
C GLU A 220 -11.26 -14.13 4.09
N PRO A 221 -12.29 -14.16 4.95
CA PRO A 221 -12.32 -13.34 6.14
C PRO A 221 -11.26 -13.79 7.15
N THR A 222 -10.68 -12.82 7.87
CA THR A 222 -9.87 -13.04 9.08
C THR A 222 -10.65 -12.64 10.32
N ASP A 223 -10.13 -12.94 11.51
CA ASP A 223 -10.70 -12.46 12.78
C ASP A 223 -10.18 -11.09 13.23
N LEU A 224 -9.37 -10.43 12.38
CA LEU A 224 -8.79 -9.13 12.68
C LEU A 224 -9.82 -8.01 12.46
N ALA A 225 -10.25 -7.39 13.56
CA ALA A 225 -11.21 -6.29 13.54
C ALA A 225 -10.57 -5.00 13.01
N VAL A 226 -11.25 -4.34 12.07
CA VAL A 226 -10.78 -3.11 11.41
C VAL A 226 -11.96 -2.26 10.93
N ARG A 227 -11.68 -0.98 10.68
CA ARG A 227 -12.56 -0.05 9.96
C ARG A 227 -11.95 0.31 8.61
N ILE A 228 -12.79 0.74 7.67
CA ILE A 228 -12.36 1.41 6.43
C ILE A 228 -11.26 2.45 6.72
N GLY A 229 -10.19 2.44 5.93
CA GLY A 229 -9.07 3.37 6.04
C GLY A 229 -8.15 3.12 7.23
N GLY A 230 -8.17 1.90 7.78
CA GLY A 230 -7.24 1.46 8.81
C GLY A 230 -5.89 1.11 8.19
N ALA A 231 -4.87 1.93 8.46
CA ALA A 231 -3.51 1.63 8.06
C ALA A 231 -3.03 0.32 8.72
N LEU A 232 -2.28 -0.48 7.96
CA LEU A 232 -1.68 -1.72 8.42
C LEU A 232 -0.30 -1.91 7.80
N SER A 233 0.55 -2.67 8.48
CA SER A 233 1.82 -3.17 7.95
C SER A 233 1.91 -4.67 8.25
N LEU A 234 2.40 -5.43 7.28
CA LEU A 234 2.54 -6.88 7.34
C LEU A 234 3.94 -7.27 6.87
N ARG A 235 4.66 -8.06 7.68
CA ARG A 235 5.99 -8.58 7.36
C ARG A 235 6.18 -9.98 7.94
N ARG A 236 6.99 -10.80 7.28
CA ARG A 236 7.56 -12.00 7.91
C ARG A 236 8.66 -11.56 8.88
N ILE A 237 8.69 -12.16 10.07
CA ILE A 237 9.73 -11.90 11.07
C ILE A 237 11.04 -12.50 10.54
N PRO A 238 12.15 -11.73 10.48
CA PRO A 238 13.42 -12.24 10.00
C PRO A 238 13.90 -13.47 10.79
N GLY A 239 14.27 -14.53 10.08
CA GLY A 239 14.77 -15.77 10.69
C GLY A 239 13.68 -16.71 11.22
N SER A 240 12.39 -16.44 10.95
CA SER A 240 11.30 -17.37 11.25
C SER A 240 10.27 -17.43 10.12
N ASP A 241 9.30 -18.32 10.29
CA ASP A 241 8.14 -18.49 9.41
C ASP A 241 6.93 -17.66 9.88
N ASP A 242 7.09 -16.94 10.99
CA ASP A 242 6.02 -16.18 11.64
C ASP A 242 5.77 -14.86 10.91
N LEU A 243 4.50 -14.47 10.80
CA LEU A 243 4.10 -13.17 10.29
C LEU A 243 3.79 -12.22 11.43
N LEU A 244 4.29 -10.99 11.36
CA LEU A 244 3.89 -9.87 12.20
C LEU A 244 2.97 -8.96 11.40
N ILE A 245 1.79 -8.69 11.96
CA ILE A 245 0.91 -7.62 11.49
C ILE A 245 0.79 -6.54 12.56
N ILE A 246 0.83 -5.28 12.14
CA ILE A 246 0.60 -4.11 12.99
C ILE A 246 -0.52 -3.29 12.34
N TRP A 247 -1.56 -2.96 13.09
CA TRP A 247 -2.69 -2.18 12.57
C TRP A 247 -3.42 -1.40 13.66
N CYS A 248 -4.28 -0.48 13.25
CA CYS A 248 -5.21 0.18 14.16
C CYS A 248 -6.49 -0.64 14.35
N GLN A 249 -6.55 -1.47 15.39
CA GLN A 249 -7.69 -2.32 15.67
C GLN A 249 -8.90 -1.50 16.11
N LEU A 250 -10.05 -1.74 15.47
CA LEU A 250 -11.30 -1.08 15.83
C LEU A 250 -12.46 -2.08 15.86
N SER A 251 -13.18 -2.13 16.98
CA SER A 251 -14.44 -2.88 17.05
C SER A 251 -15.57 -2.14 16.34
N ARG A 252 -16.64 -2.87 16.01
CA ARG A 252 -17.86 -2.27 15.46
C ARG A 252 -18.47 -1.22 16.40
N PHE A 253 -18.43 -1.45 17.71
CA PHE A 253 -18.98 -0.51 18.70
C PHE A 253 -18.17 0.79 18.75
N GLU A 254 -16.83 0.70 18.84
CA GLU A 254 -15.95 1.87 18.81
C GLU A 254 -16.11 2.66 17.51
N SER A 255 -16.27 1.94 16.39
CA SER A 255 -16.57 2.51 15.08
C SER A 255 -17.88 3.32 15.06
N MET A 256 -18.92 2.86 15.77
CA MET A 256 -20.19 3.58 15.90
C MET A 256 -20.08 4.82 16.80
N LEU A 257 -19.15 4.82 17.75
CA LEU A 257 -18.87 5.98 18.61
C LEU A 257 -17.97 7.04 17.95
N GLY A 258 -17.61 6.86 16.68
CA GLY A 258 -16.75 7.80 15.95
C GLY A 258 -15.26 7.73 16.33
N LEU A 259 -14.85 6.74 17.12
CA LEU A 259 -13.44 6.52 17.42
C LEU A 259 -12.71 6.07 16.15
N ASN A 260 -11.57 6.68 15.85
CA ASN A 260 -10.77 6.37 14.67
C ASN A 260 -9.29 6.28 15.06
N ARG A 261 -8.62 5.24 14.56
CA ARG A 261 -7.16 5.02 14.71
C ARG A 261 -6.64 5.19 16.16
N HIS A 262 -7.46 4.86 17.17
CA HIS A 262 -7.13 5.14 18.58
C HIS A 262 -6.35 4.02 19.28
N ARG A 263 -6.34 2.80 18.73
CA ARG A 263 -5.65 1.65 19.31
C ARG A 263 -4.70 1.01 18.30
N LEU A 264 -3.40 1.24 18.47
CA LEU A 264 -2.35 0.51 17.75
C LEU A 264 -2.22 -0.90 18.33
N THR A 265 -2.29 -1.90 17.47
CA THR A 265 -2.32 -3.33 17.83
C THR A 265 -1.31 -4.09 16.97
N CYS A 266 -0.77 -5.18 17.51
CA CYS A 266 -0.01 -6.14 16.72
C CYS A 266 -0.43 -7.58 17.04
N ALA A 267 -0.20 -8.48 16.10
CA ALA A 267 -0.43 -9.91 16.26
C ALA A 267 0.63 -10.69 15.48
N ILE A 268 0.90 -11.91 15.94
CA ILE A 268 1.83 -12.82 15.30
C ILE A 268 1.05 -14.06 14.84
N SER A 269 1.15 -14.36 13.55
CA SER A 269 0.64 -15.60 12.99
C SER A 269 1.77 -16.61 12.86
N LYS A 270 1.52 -17.85 13.28
CA LYS A 270 2.46 -18.98 13.19
C LYS A 270 2.04 -20.03 12.15
N ASP A 271 0.95 -19.78 11.44
CA ASP A 271 0.30 -20.72 10.54
C ASP A 271 0.02 -20.09 9.17
N ALA A 272 0.96 -19.27 8.69
CA ALA A 272 0.91 -18.63 7.38
C ALA A 272 -0.30 -17.69 7.20
N GLY A 273 -0.67 -16.98 8.27
CA GLY A 273 -1.73 -15.97 8.26
C GLY A 273 -3.13 -16.54 8.41
N VAL A 274 -3.28 -17.80 8.85
CA VAL A 274 -4.59 -18.41 9.10
C VAL A 274 -5.19 -17.89 10.41
N THR A 275 -4.39 -17.81 11.48
CA THR A 275 -4.74 -17.20 12.78
C THR A 275 -3.78 -16.10 13.19
#